data_AF-A0A428ST49-F1
#
_entry.id   AF-A0A428ST49-F1
#
_cell.length_a   1.000
_cell.length_b   1.000
_cell.length_c   1.000
_cell.angle_alpha   90.00
_cell.angle_beta   90.00
_cell.angle_gamma   90.00
#
_symmetry.space_group_name_H-M   'P 1'
#
loop_
_entity.id
_entity.type
_entity.pdbx_description
1 polymer ?
#
loop_
_entity_poly.entity_id
_entity_poly.type
_entity_poly.pdbx_seq_one_letter_code
_entity_poly.pdbx_strand_id
1 'polypeptide(L)'
;MSFKEAVRNRVQNGIQTSSDLGIRLDASRSSIDHSGPRLLDFALSHSVTVDVPSLRKLVQPQVSRIERLASSKQQQAAVDGPFQPTVEVATPTLTVSGSTYGIAGDSSMLPTTLLYDRYQPLLPLTIPRNRLIQLVENRLSPLVTLRYRQEFLNRSPISSPDKFRWVKTAIELESDILPELSATSRLYHQFTFPNVSEPTTLEYSIQSSRHEPPTQPRVTLGLHQKLYHGTGFVRADSGDWVFASGHSGWFSDFSRMNPNMFSAEAPLKTSPTLELGFRTGSSERVPVPGSSDSPGSESGIRGLDHELNSSCNHGTWAISASATPTSAAGLLRYSKDLDLPFQTPSTSLDPGTPSSARVEVELCSNTFQDRYLALRNLWSVGRFARIGLEVGMSLHNLHLSVYWSRLGQRLSVPLLIAPRALIGPSVLFWAGALPFVGLAALQLGLDHRRRRRRSERSRRRAARVEAATGKANMVTARHRYEAGNVTVLLAQAVEGRQKRQMTLGGLVILSAKYGVPSEDGTLSTGEQVADVTIGLAALVDDSPDARGPALSIPRGVRKSRLPGFWDPAPGRDKVLRVEYSFRGVADVIEVGGREELILPPQA
;
A
#
# COMPACT_ATOMS: atom_id res chain seq x y z
N MET A 1 16.81 4.35 18.48
CA MET A 1 15.36 4.19 18.70
C MET A 1 14.69 4.20 17.35
N SER A 2 14.23 3.04 16.92
CA SER A 2 14.22 2.62 15.52
C SER A 2 12.99 3.16 14.80
N PHE A 3 13.14 3.67 13.58
CA PHE A 3 12.06 4.05 12.66
C PHE A 3 10.93 2.99 12.56
N LYS A 4 11.25 1.70 12.80
CA LYS A 4 10.27 0.61 12.90
C LYS A 4 9.33 0.74 14.11
N GLU A 5 9.79 1.25 15.25
CA GLU A 5 8.97 1.51 16.44
C GLU A 5 8.04 2.70 16.22
N ALA A 6 8.50 3.75 15.53
CA ALA A 6 7.64 4.88 15.15
C ALA A 6 6.52 4.47 14.18
N VAL A 7 6.82 3.60 13.21
CA VAL A 7 5.82 3.05 12.29
C VAL A 7 4.86 2.11 13.02
N ARG A 8 5.37 1.25 13.93
CA ARG A 8 4.54 0.37 14.76
C ARG A 8 3.61 1.18 15.68
N ASN A 9 4.09 2.24 16.31
CA ASN A 9 3.28 3.13 17.16
C ASN A 9 2.22 3.90 16.35
N ARG A 10 2.52 4.32 15.11
CA ARG A 10 1.52 4.93 14.21
C ARG A 10 0.41 3.96 13.80
N VAL A 11 0.77 2.71 13.51
CA VAL A 11 -0.19 1.64 13.19
C VAL A 11 -1.02 1.26 14.42
N GLN A 12 -0.45 1.29 15.62
CA GLN A 12 -1.15 1.00 16.88
C GLN A 12 -2.09 2.13 17.33
N ASN A 13 -1.80 3.39 17.00
CA ASN A 13 -2.58 4.55 17.45
C ASN A 13 -3.66 5.02 16.45
N GLY A 14 -3.81 4.39 15.29
CA GLY A 14 -4.85 4.76 14.32
C GLY A 14 -4.72 6.20 13.78
N ILE A 15 -3.49 6.74 13.76
CA ILE A 15 -3.19 8.10 13.26
C ILE A 15 -2.54 7.99 11.88
N GLN A 16 -3.16 8.58 10.86
CA GLN A 16 -2.56 8.71 9.54
C GLN A 16 -2.31 10.19 9.23
N THR A 17 -1.15 10.49 8.67
CA THR A 17 -0.74 11.85 8.32
C THR A 17 -0.36 11.89 6.85
N SER A 18 -0.91 12.83 6.10
CA SER A 18 -0.50 13.13 4.72
C SER A 18 -0.07 14.58 4.59
N SER A 19 0.95 14.82 3.78
CA SER A 19 1.46 16.16 3.49
C SER A 19 1.71 16.28 2.01
N ASP A 20 1.05 17.23 1.36
CA ASP A 20 1.20 17.45 -0.06
C ASP A 20 1.77 18.84 -0.31
N LEU A 21 2.75 18.92 -1.20
CA LEU A 21 3.35 20.15 -1.69
C LEU A 21 3.26 20.16 -3.21
N GLY A 22 2.72 21.23 -3.76
CA GLY A 22 2.65 21.45 -5.20
C GLY A 22 3.28 22.79 -5.53
N ILE A 23 4.16 22.80 -6.51
CA ILE A 23 4.90 24.01 -6.91
C ILE A 23 4.89 24.09 -8.42
N ARG A 24 4.21 25.07 -9.00
CA ARG A 24 4.18 25.25 -10.45
C ARG A 24 5.25 26.23 -10.89
N LEU A 25 5.99 25.83 -11.91
CA LEU A 25 7.09 26.60 -12.46
C LEU A 25 6.80 26.95 -13.92
N ASP A 26 7.13 28.17 -14.33
CA ASP A 26 7.17 28.58 -15.73
C ASP A 26 8.58 28.40 -16.27
N ALA A 27 8.71 27.51 -17.26
CA ALA A 27 9.94 27.27 -17.99
C ALA A 27 9.88 27.83 -19.43
N SER A 28 8.76 28.41 -19.87
CA SER A 28 8.56 28.82 -21.27
C SER A 28 9.49 29.93 -21.73
N ARG A 29 9.88 30.84 -20.82
CA ARG A 29 10.81 31.95 -21.12
C ARG A 29 12.27 31.64 -20.80
N SER A 30 12.54 30.50 -20.16
CA SER A 30 13.89 30.15 -19.69
C SER A 30 14.89 29.93 -20.84
N SER A 31 14.41 29.49 -22.01
CA SER A 31 15.24 29.33 -23.21
C SER A 31 15.55 30.65 -23.93
N ILE A 32 14.72 31.68 -23.74
CA ILE A 32 14.82 32.97 -24.43
C ILE A 32 15.64 33.96 -23.58
N ASP A 33 15.37 34.05 -22.29
CA ASP A 33 15.95 35.09 -21.41
C ASP A 33 17.18 34.61 -20.60
N HIS A 34 17.62 33.35 -20.76
CA HIS A 34 18.61 32.68 -19.90
C HIS A 34 18.29 32.75 -18.39
N SER A 35 17.08 33.15 -18.03
CA SER A 35 16.59 33.22 -16.66
C SER A 35 16.12 31.83 -16.21
N GLY A 36 16.37 31.49 -14.95
CA GLY A 36 15.89 30.23 -14.38
C GLY A 36 14.35 30.14 -14.37
N PRO A 37 13.78 28.94 -14.12
CA PRO A 37 12.34 28.78 -14.06
C PRO A 37 11.71 29.70 -13.00
N ARG A 38 10.62 30.39 -13.36
CA ARG A 38 9.90 31.31 -12.45
C ARG A 38 8.82 30.57 -11.68
N LEU A 39 8.69 30.83 -10.38
CA LEU A 39 7.59 30.32 -9.57
C LEU A 39 6.28 31.01 -9.97
N LEU A 40 5.26 30.24 -10.35
CA LEU A 40 3.92 30.75 -10.68
C LEU A 40 3.01 30.72 -9.46
N ASP A 41 2.75 29.51 -8.95
CA ASP A 41 1.90 29.27 -7.81
C ASP A 41 2.43 28.11 -6.97
N PHE A 42 1.94 28.03 -5.73
CA PHE A 42 2.26 26.94 -4.84
C PHE A 42 1.06 26.61 -3.97
N ALA A 43 0.96 25.33 -3.64
CA ALA A 43 -0.01 24.83 -2.68
C ALA A 43 0.71 23.95 -1.65
N LEU A 44 0.28 24.07 -0.42
CA LEU A 44 0.69 23.19 0.68
C LEU A 44 -0.58 22.66 1.32
N SER A 45 -0.69 21.35 1.53
CA SER A 45 -1.74 20.76 2.34
C SER A 45 -1.17 19.75 3.32
N HIS A 46 -1.75 19.72 4.51
CA HIS A 46 -1.42 18.78 5.55
C HIS A 46 -2.71 18.27 6.17
N SER A 47 -2.89 16.95 6.17
CA SER A 47 -4.06 16.31 6.74
C SER A 47 -3.67 15.25 7.75
N VAL A 48 -4.38 15.26 8.88
CA VAL A 48 -4.22 14.34 9.99
C VAL A 48 -5.54 13.64 10.22
N THR A 49 -5.55 12.32 10.11
CA THR A 49 -6.71 11.47 10.38
C THR A 49 -6.46 10.70 11.67
N VAL A 50 -7.45 10.68 12.55
CA VAL A 50 -7.38 10.04 13.86
C VAL A 50 -8.63 9.19 14.06
N ASP A 51 -8.43 7.93 14.40
CA ASP A 51 -9.50 7.04 14.82
C ASP A 51 -9.94 7.36 16.25
N VAL A 52 -11.24 7.51 16.48
CA VAL A 52 -11.80 7.90 17.79
C VAL A 52 -12.60 6.74 18.40
N PRO A 53 -11.96 5.76 19.03
CA PRO A 53 -12.64 4.57 19.56
C PRO A 53 -13.59 4.87 20.73
N SER A 54 -13.40 5.98 21.45
CA SER A 54 -14.28 6.41 22.54
C SER A 54 -15.69 6.74 22.03
N LEU A 55 -15.82 7.39 20.89
CA LEU A 55 -17.12 7.70 20.27
C LEU A 55 -17.86 6.43 19.85
N ARG A 56 -17.15 5.41 19.34
CA ARG A 56 -17.75 4.10 19.05
C ARG A 56 -18.42 3.49 20.30
N LYS A 57 -17.77 3.59 21.46
CA LYS A 57 -18.32 3.09 22.74
C LYS A 57 -19.58 3.85 23.19
N LEU A 58 -19.75 5.11 22.78
CA LEU A 58 -20.95 5.90 23.06
C LEU A 58 -22.11 5.60 22.09
N VAL A 59 -21.80 5.38 20.81
CA VAL A 59 -22.82 5.19 19.77
C VAL A 59 -23.33 3.75 19.69
N GLN A 60 -22.45 2.75 19.85
CA GLN A 60 -22.82 1.32 19.75
C GLN A 60 -23.98 0.92 20.70
N PRO A 61 -24.02 1.33 21.98
CA PRO A 61 -25.12 1.02 22.88
C PRO A 61 -26.46 1.62 22.41
N GLN A 62 -26.45 2.84 21.87
CA GLN A 62 -27.67 3.51 21.40
C GLN A 62 -28.26 2.77 20.19
N VAL A 63 -27.41 2.39 19.23
CA VAL A 63 -27.83 1.58 18.08
C VAL A 63 -28.41 0.25 18.52
N SER A 64 -27.77 -0.44 19.48
CA SER A 64 -28.29 -1.71 20.01
C SER A 64 -29.64 -1.56 20.74
N ARG A 65 -29.91 -0.41 21.38
CA ARG A 65 -31.20 -0.11 22.01
C ARG A 65 -32.30 0.09 20.96
N ILE A 66 -32.00 0.84 19.91
CA ILE A 66 -32.92 1.06 18.77
C ILE A 66 -33.24 -0.28 18.09
N GLU A 67 -32.23 -1.13 17.90
CA GLU A 67 -32.39 -2.47 17.33
C GLU A 67 -33.31 -3.35 18.20
N ARG A 68 -33.12 -3.35 19.53
CA ARG A 68 -34.01 -4.06 20.45
C ARG A 68 -35.45 -3.57 20.37
N LEU A 69 -35.68 -2.25 20.27
CA LEU A 69 -37.02 -1.67 20.10
C LEU A 69 -37.66 -2.02 18.75
N ALA A 70 -36.85 -2.16 17.69
CA ALA A 70 -37.35 -2.57 16.38
C ALA A 70 -37.68 -4.08 16.35
N SER A 71 -36.83 -4.91 16.95
CA SER A 71 -36.98 -6.37 17.01
C SER A 71 -38.09 -6.85 17.97
N SER A 72 -38.46 -6.05 18.97
CA SER A 72 -39.53 -6.41 19.92
C SER A 72 -40.92 -6.54 19.28
N LYS A 73 -41.10 -6.09 18.02
CA LYS A 73 -42.32 -6.35 17.23
C LYS A 73 -42.28 -7.66 16.44
N GLN A 74 -41.12 -8.31 16.29
CA GLN A 74 -40.92 -9.45 15.40
C GLN A 74 -40.49 -10.76 16.08
N GLN A 75 -40.04 -10.73 17.34
CA GLN A 75 -39.61 -11.93 18.08
C GLN A 75 -40.27 -12.02 19.47
N GLN A 76 -41.47 -12.62 19.49
CA GLN A 76 -42.03 -13.27 20.69
C GLN A 76 -41.79 -14.79 20.66
N ALA A 77 -41.04 -15.29 19.68
CA ALA A 77 -40.72 -16.71 19.55
C ALA A 77 -39.34 -16.89 18.88
N ALA A 78 -38.27 -17.02 19.67
CA ALA A 78 -37.12 -17.91 19.44
C ALA A 78 -35.88 -17.54 20.28
N VAL A 79 -35.63 -18.39 21.29
CA VAL A 79 -34.33 -18.91 21.77
C VAL A 79 -33.39 -18.02 22.59
N ASP A 80 -33.12 -18.51 23.81
CA ASP A 80 -32.07 -18.12 24.74
C ASP A 80 -30.65 -18.30 24.14
N GLY A 81 -30.01 -17.18 23.82
CA GLY A 81 -28.59 -17.08 23.48
C GLY A 81 -28.10 -15.64 23.69
N PRO A 82 -26.79 -15.37 23.81
CA PRO A 82 -26.29 -14.01 23.97
C PRO A 82 -26.64 -13.18 22.72
N PHE A 83 -27.50 -12.15 22.89
CA PHE A 83 -27.92 -11.25 21.81
C PHE A 83 -26.71 -10.55 21.19
N GLN A 84 -26.34 -10.94 19.97
CA GLN A 84 -25.35 -10.24 19.17
C GLN A 84 -26.07 -9.19 18.32
N PRO A 85 -25.70 -7.90 18.39
CA PRO A 85 -26.33 -6.86 17.58
C PRO A 85 -26.09 -7.14 16.10
N THR A 86 -27.15 -7.10 15.31
CA THR A 86 -27.07 -7.26 13.85
C THR A 86 -26.41 -6.04 13.19
N VAL A 87 -26.47 -4.87 13.82
CA VAL A 87 -25.79 -3.65 13.33
C VAL A 87 -24.54 -3.34 14.16
N GLU A 88 -23.37 -3.35 13.52
CA GLU A 88 -22.10 -2.94 14.12
C GLU A 88 -21.73 -1.52 13.70
N VAL A 89 -21.35 -0.70 14.67
CA VAL A 89 -20.82 0.65 14.46
C VAL A 89 -19.30 0.54 14.30
N ALA A 90 -18.76 1.00 13.17
CA ALA A 90 -17.31 1.08 12.96
C ALA A 90 -16.69 2.19 13.82
N THR A 91 -15.37 2.16 14.00
CA THR A 91 -14.64 3.24 14.67
C THR A 91 -14.75 4.53 13.85
N PRO A 92 -15.31 5.63 14.41
CA PRO A 92 -15.39 6.89 13.69
C PRO A 92 -14.01 7.48 13.48
N THR A 93 -13.84 8.16 12.35
CA THR A 93 -12.59 8.81 11.97
C THR A 93 -12.79 10.32 11.92
N LEU A 94 -11.92 11.05 12.60
CA LEU A 94 -11.84 12.51 12.54
C LEU A 94 -10.65 12.89 11.67
N THR A 95 -10.86 13.74 10.68
CA THR A 95 -9.81 14.20 9.77
C THR A 95 -9.76 15.72 9.79
N VAL A 96 -8.62 16.29 10.16
CA VAL A 96 -8.37 17.73 10.11
C VAL A 96 -7.39 17.97 8.97
N SER A 97 -7.77 18.82 8.02
CA SER A 97 -6.94 19.20 6.88
C SER A 97 -6.71 20.70 6.90
N GLY A 98 -5.46 21.12 6.91
CA GLY A 98 -5.06 22.51 6.67
C GLY A 98 -4.38 22.60 5.32
N SER A 99 -4.80 23.51 4.46
CA SER A 99 -4.09 23.83 3.24
C SER A 99 -3.98 25.33 3.03
N THR A 100 -2.97 25.73 2.27
CA THR A 100 -2.72 27.11 1.90
C THR A 100 -2.31 27.12 0.44
N TYR A 101 -2.93 28.00 -0.33
CA TYR A 101 -2.57 28.22 -1.72
C TYR A 101 -2.26 29.69 -1.95
N GLY A 102 -1.21 29.94 -2.75
CA GLY A 102 -0.73 31.26 -3.06
C GLY A 102 -0.15 31.35 -4.46
N ILE A 103 -0.27 32.54 -5.05
CA ILE A 103 0.35 32.91 -6.33
C ILE A 103 1.59 33.74 -6.01
N ALA A 104 2.73 33.39 -6.61
CA ALA A 104 4.02 34.03 -6.33
C ALA A 104 4.41 35.10 -7.38
N GLY A 105 3.65 35.22 -8.47
CA GLY A 105 3.89 36.19 -9.55
C GLY A 105 3.01 37.45 -9.46
N ASP A 106 3.38 38.49 -10.22
CA ASP A 106 2.49 39.64 -10.45
C ASP A 106 1.26 39.15 -11.22
N SER A 107 0.07 39.35 -10.66
CA SER A 107 -1.20 38.88 -11.22
C SER A 107 -1.50 39.44 -12.62
N SER A 108 -0.90 40.58 -12.97
CA SER A 108 -0.99 41.19 -14.31
C SER A 108 -0.20 40.45 -15.40
N MET A 109 0.79 39.63 -15.03
CA MET A 109 1.60 38.86 -15.96
C MET A 109 1.10 37.44 -16.20
N LEU A 110 0.14 36.97 -15.40
CA LEU A 110 -0.42 35.63 -15.51
C LEU A 110 -1.56 35.63 -16.54
N PRO A 111 -1.48 34.85 -17.63
CA PRO A 111 -2.63 34.63 -18.48
C PRO A 111 -3.78 34.07 -17.65
N THR A 112 -4.96 34.67 -17.74
CA THR A 112 -6.18 34.20 -17.05
C THR A 112 -6.51 32.75 -17.41
N THR A 113 -6.07 32.27 -18.58
CA THR A 113 -6.17 30.87 -19.03
C THR A 113 -5.38 29.89 -18.15
N LEU A 114 -4.37 30.34 -17.39
CA LEU A 114 -3.64 29.48 -16.45
C LEU A 114 -4.41 29.22 -15.14
N LEU A 115 -5.36 30.08 -14.79
CA LEU A 115 -6.25 29.88 -13.65
C LEU A 115 -7.29 28.79 -13.93
N TYR A 116 -7.59 28.53 -15.20
CA TYR A 116 -8.50 27.45 -15.64
C TYR A 116 -7.77 26.19 -16.10
N ASP A 117 -6.44 26.19 -16.00
CA ASP A 117 -5.65 25.06 -16.41
C ASP A 117 -5.74 23.92 -15.40
N ARG A 118 -5.94 22.69 -15.89
CA ARG A 118 -6.18 21.52 -15.03
C ARG A 118 -4.97 21.05 -14.23
N TYR A 119 -3.79 21.62 -14.47
CA TYR A 119 -2.55 21.33 -13.75
C TYR A 119 -2.30 22.21 -12.52
N GLN A 120 -3.36 22.81 -11.94
CA GLN A 120 -3.25 23.53 -10.66
C GLN A 120 -2.55 22.66 -9.61
N PRO A 121 -1.58 23.22 -8.85
CA PRO A 121 -0.58 22.43 -8.18
C PRO A 121 -1.12 21.49 -7.11
N LEU A 122 -2.25 21.80 -6.44
CA LEU A 122 -2.95 20.91 -5.48
C LEU A 122 -4.41 21.30 -5.15
N LEU A 123 -5.08 22.07 -6.00
CA LEU A 123 -6.43 22.51 -5.68
C LEU A 123 -7.50 21.62 -6.33
N PRO A 124 -8.68 21.48 -5.73
CA PRO A 124 -9.84 20.98 -6.45
C PRO A 124 -10.09 21.90 -7.65
N LEU A 125 -10.39 21.30 -8.80
CA LEU A 125 -10.54 21.99 -10.09
C LEU A 125 -11.66 23.06 -10.09
N THR A 126 -12.57 23.03 -9.11
CA THR A 126 -13.44 24.16 -8.77
C THR A 126 -12.84 24.98 -7.63
N ILE A 127 -12.29 26.13 -7.98
CA ILE A 127 -11.99 27.18 -7.02
C ILE A 127 -13.29 27.98 -6.80
N PRO A 128 -13.89 27.99 -5.59
CA PRO A 128 -15.05 28.84 -5.32
C PRO A 128 -14.70 30.32 -5.55
N ARG A 129 -15.67 31.10 -6.02
CA ARG A 129 -15.53 32.51 -6.45
C ARG A 129 -14.60 33.35 -5.57
N ASN A 130 -14.77 33.30 -4.26
CA ASN A 130 -14.01 34.13 -3.32
C ASN A 130 -12.54 33.71 -3.20
N ARG A 131 -12.23 32.44 -3.43
CA ARG A 131 -10.85 31.97 -3.52
C ARG A 131 -10.20 32.48 -4.80
N LEU A 132 -10.89 32.46 -5.95
CA LEU A 132 -10.36 32.98 -7.20
C LEU A 132 -10.06 34.49 -7.10
N ILE A 133 -10.93 35.25 -6.44
CA ILE A 133 -10.73 36.68 -6.16
C ILE A 133 -9.54 36.91 -5.22
N GLN A 134 -9.43 36.18 -4.11
CA GLN A 134 -8.27 36.29 -3.18
C GLN A 134 -6.94 35.97 -3.85
N LEU A 135 -6.94 35.06 -4.82
CA LEU A 135 -5.76 34.68 -5.59
C LEU A 135 -5.35 35.73 -6.60
N VAL A 136 -6.32 36.36 -7.26
CA VAL A 136 -6.07 37.51 -8.15
C VAL A 136 -5.47 38.69 -7.36
N GLU A 137 -5.79 38.83 -6.07
CA GLU A 137 -5.22 39.83 -5.16
C GLU A 137 -3.84 39.47 -4.57
N ASN A 138 -3.20 38.37 -5.02
CA ASN A 138 -1.93 37.86 -4.45
C ASN A 138 -1.98 37.60 -2.93
N ARG A 139 -3.18 37.35 -2.36
CA ARG A 139 -3.33 36.97 -0.96
C ARG A 139 -3.26 35.45 -0.81
N LEU A 140 -2.61 34.99 0.25
CA LEU A 140 -2.65 33.58 0.64
C LEU A 140 -4.08 33.21 1.04
N SER A 141 -4.60 32.11 0.48
CA SER A 141 -5.92 31.57 0.81
C SER A 141 -5.77 30.36 1.76
N PRO A 142 -5.90 30.55 3.09
CA PRO A 142 -5.90 29.44 4.02
C PRO A 142 -7.24 28.70 3.95
N LEU A 143 -7.16 27.37 3.94
CA LEU A 143 -8.28 26.46 3.98
C LEU A 143 -8.09 25.53 5.18
N VAL A 144 -9.08 25.47 6.05
CA VAL A 144 -9.11 24.52 7.14
C VAL A 144 -10.42 23.76 7.05
N THR A 145 -10.34 22.45 6.84
CA THR A 145 -11.50 21.57 6.79
C THR A 145 -11.45 20.56 7.92
N LEU A 146 -12.59 20.35 8.54
CA LEU A 146 -12.80 19.33 9.55
C LEU A 146 -13.83 18.34 9.03
N ARG A 147 -13.45 17.07 8.95
CA ARG A 147 -14.31 16.00 8.46
C ARG A 147 -14.45 14.90 9.50
N TYR A 148 -15.69 14.49 9.71
CA TYR A 148 -16.11 13.41 10.59
C TYR A 148 -16.79 12.34 9.76
N ARG A 149 -16.36 11.09 9.89
CA ARG A 149 -16.95 9.94 9.19
C ARG A 149 -17.35 8.87 10.19
N GLN A 150 -18.60 8.43 10.10
CA GLN A 150 -19.17 7.34 10.88
C GLN A 150 -19.75 6.29 9.95
N GLU A 151 -19.38 5.03 10.15
CA GLU A 151 -19.92 3.91 9.37
C GLU A 151 -20.72 2.95 10.27
N PHE A 152 -21.79 2.42 9.70
CA PHE A 152 -22.64 1.38 10.26
C PHE A 152 -22.65 0.19 9.30
N LEU A 153 -22.40 -0.99 9.83
CA LEU A 153 -22.27 -2.23 9.10
C LEU A 153 -23.39 -3.17 9.53
N ASN A 154 -24.10 -3.72 8.55
CA ASN A 154 -25.09 -4.75 8.82
C ASN A 154 -24.42 -6.14 8.75
N ARG A 155 -24.36 -6.81 9.90
CA ARG A 155 -23.84 -8.17 10.08
C ARG A 155 -24.92 -9.25 9.99
N SER A 156 -26.15 -8.91 9.61
CA SER A 156 -27.22 -9.91 9.48
C SER A 156 -26.74 -11.09 8.60
N PRO A 157 -26.97 -12.35 9.04
CA PRO A 157 -26.56 -13.53 8.28
C PRO A 157 -27.23 -13.53 6.91
N ILE A 158 -26.56 -14.11 5.91
CA ILE A 158 -27.06 -14.21 4.54
C ILE A 158 -28.29 -15.12 4.53
N SER A 159 -29.49 -14.55 4.72
CA SER A 159 -30.75 -15.25 4.47
C SER A 159 -31.12 -15.10 3.00
N SER A 160 -31.48 -16.20 2.33
CA SER A 160 -32.08 -16.35 0.99
C SER A 160 -31.84 -15.22 -0.05
N PRO A 161 -31.33 -15.52 -1.27
CA PRO A 161 -30.95 -14.51 -2.29
C PRO A 161 -32.08 -13.57 -2.79
N ASP A 162 -33.33 -13.82 -2.39
CA ASP A 162 -34.53 -13.15 -2.91
C ASP A 162 -34.94 -11.88 -2.14
N LYS A 163 -34.18 -11.46 -1.12
CA LYS A 163 -34.56 -10.28 -0.30
C LYS A 163 -33.59 -9.11 -0.48
N PHE A 164 -34.16 -7.90 -0.52
CA PHE A 164 -33.41 -6.65 -0.40
C PHE A 164 -32.61 -6.66 0.91
N ARG A 165 -31.32 -6.35 0.82
CA ARG A 165 -30.44 -6.34 1.99
C ARG A 165 -29.61 -5.07 2.04
N TRP A 166 -29.69 -4.39 3.19
CA TRP A 166 -28.78 -3.32 3.55
C TRP A 166 -27.43 -3.90 3.99
N VAL A 167 -26.32 -3.39 3.45
CA VAL A 167 -24.95 -3.86 3.75
C VAL A 167 -24.23 -2.88 4.67
N LYS A 168 -24.21 -1.60 4.28
CA LYS A 168 -23.43 -0.56 4.98
C LYS A 168 -24.07 0.80 4.78
N THR A 169 -24.09 1.63 5.82
CA THR A 169 -24.29 3.08 5.69
C THR A 169 -23.07 3.82 6.20
N ALA A 170 -22.64 4.85 5.50
CA ALA A 170 -21.63 5.77 5.99
C ALA A 170 -22.17 7.19 5.94
N ILE A 171 -21.99 7.92 7.03
CA ILE A 171 -22.33 9.32 7.16
C ILE A 171 -21.03 10.09 7.25
N GLU A 172 -20.86 11.08 6.39
CA GLU A 172 -19.74 12.01 6.47
C GLU A 172 -20.24 13.44 6.64
N LEU A 173 -19.67 14.14 7.61
CA LEU A 173 -19.92 15.55 7.85
C LEU A 173 -18.58 16.26 7.63
N GLU A 174 -18.50 17.15 6.66
CA GLU A 174 -17.34 17.99 6.43
C GLU A 174 -17.73 19.45 6.58
N SER A 175 -16.95 20.18 7.36
CA SER A 175 -17.11 21.61 7.61
C SER A 175 -15.85 22.34 7.19
N ASP A 176 -16.01 23.32 6.31
CA ASP A 176 -14.98 24.29 5.98
C ASP A 176 -15.03 25.40 7.04
N ILE A 177 -13.92 25.62 7.76
CA ILE A 177 -13.81 26.64 8.82
C ILE A 177 -13.25 27.94 8.25
N LEU A 178 -12.28 27.83 7.34
CA LEU A 178 -11.65 28.93 6.61
C LEU A 178 -11.65 28.58 5.13
N PRO A 179 -11.84 29.54 4.19
CA PRO A 179 -12.05 30.97 4.41
C PRO A 179 -13.49 31.35 4.78
N GLU A 180 -14.49 30.53 4.43
CA GLU A 180 -15.90 30.75 4.77
C GLU A 180 -16.49 29.48 5.41
N LEU A 181 -17.45 29.67 6.31
CA LEU A 181 -18.15 28.58 6.97
C LEU A 181 -19.09 27.89 5.98
N SER A 182 -18.70 26.69 5.56
CA SER A 182 -19.47 25.80 4.70
C SER A 182 -19.65 24.45 5.41
N ALA A 183 -20.83 23.86 5.29
CA ALA A 183 -21.13 22.55 5.84
C ALA A 183 -21.63 21.63 4.73
N THR A 184 -21.01 20.48 4.62
CA THR A 184 -21.35 19.42 3.68
C THR A 184 -21.72 18.16 4.47
N SER A 185 -22.90 17.63 4.22
CA SER A 185 -23.37 16.38 4.79
C SER A 185 -23.51 15.36 3.67
N ARG A 186 -22.93 14.18 3.86
CA ARG A 186 -22.91 13.11 2.87
C ARG A 186 -23.43 11.83 3.49
N LEU A 187 -24.29 11.14 2.76
CA LEU A 187 -24.85 9.86 3.11
C LEU A 187 -24.53 8.86 2.01
N TYR A 188 -23.83 7.80 2.37
CA TYR A 188 -23.57 6.66 1.52
C TYR A 188 -24.41 5.49 2.02
N HIS A 189 -25.27 4.95 1.16
CA HIS A 189 -26.12 3.82 1.47
C HIS A 189 -25.81 2.67 0.50
N GLN A 190 -25.27 1.57 1.02
CA GLN A 190 -24.95 0.38 0.26
C GLN A 190 -25.97 -0.72 0.52
N PHE A 191 -26.58 -1.21 -0.54
CA PHE A 191 -27.60 -2.25 -0.47
C PHE A 191 -27.48 -3.19 -1.67
N THR A 192 -28.01 -4.40 -1.53
CA THR A 192 -28.05 -5.42 -2.58
C THR A 192 -29.50 -5.69 -2.96
N PHE A 193 -29.78 -5.63 -4.27
CA PHE A 193 -31.08 -5.98 -4.84
C PHE A 193 -31.25 -7.51 -4.93
N PRO A 194 -32.50 -8.02 -4.91
CA PRO A 194 -32.76 -9.42 -5.22
C PRO A 194 -32.23 -9.75 -6.63
N ASN A 195 -31.65 -10.92 -6.81
CA ASN A 195 -31.00 -11.40 -8.06
C ASN A 195 -29.73 -10.64 -8.51
N VAL A 196 -29.19 -9.71 -7.71
CA VAL A 196 -27.91 -9.04 -7.97
C VAL A 196 -26.94 -9.36 -6.84
N SER A 197 -25.85 -10.06 -7.15
CA SER A 197 -24.85 -10.49 -6.15
C SER A 197 -23.99 -9.34 -5.63
N GLU A 198 -23.82 -8.28 -6.41
CA GLU A 198 -22.95 -7.16 -6.07
C GLU A 198 -23.74 -5.98 -5.46
N PRO A 199 -23.18 -5.29 -4.45
CA PRO A 199 -23.86 -4.17 -3.80
C PRO A 199 -23.91 -2.95 -4.71
N THR A 200 -25.09 -2.33 -4.79
CA THR A 200 -25.30 -0.99 -5.33
C THR A 200 -25.07 0.04 -4.23
N THR A 201 -24.40 1.14 -4.56
CA THR A 201 -24.13 2.22 -3.61
C THR A 201 -24.84 3.48 -4.06
N LEU A 202 -25.73 4.00 -3.21
CA LEU A 202 -26.37 5.30 -3.37
C LEU A 202 -25.60 6.34 -2.56
N GLU A 203 -25.34 7.47 -3.19
CA GLU A 203 -24.68 8.63 -2.63
C GLU A 203 -25.64 9.81 -2.64
N TYR A 204 -25.75 10.47 -1.50
CA TYR A 204 -26.48 11.71 -1.36
C TYR A 204 -25.57 12.72 -0.67
N SER A 205 -25.49 13.93 -1.21
CA SER A 205 -24.81 15.02 -0.52
C SER A 205 -25.61 16.31 -0.56
N ILE A 206 -25.55 17.04 0.55
CA ILE A 206 -26.05 18.39 0.66
C ILE A 206 -24.87 19.26 1.05
N GLN A 207 -24.61 20.29 0.27
CA GLN A 207 -23.66 21.34 0.59
C GLN A 207 -24.42 22.64 0.85
N SER A 208 -24.19 23.23 2.01
CA SER A 208 -24.71 24.55 2.38
C SER A 208 -23.55 25.46 2.76
N SER A 209 -23.46 26.62 2.13
CA SER A 209 -22.49 27.66 2.44
C SER A 209 -23.19 28.88 3.02
N ARG A 210 -22.64 29.47 4.08
CA ARG A 210 -23.03 30.81 4.54
C ARG A 210 -22.31 31.84 3.67
N HIS A 211 -22.82 32.05 2.47
CA HIS A 211 -22.37 33.10 1.56
C HIS A 211 -23.35 34.27 1.58
N GLU A 212 -22.86 35.50 1.41
CA GLU A 212 -23.69 36.67 1.13
C GLU A 212 -23.51 37.05 -0.35
N PRO A 213 -24.58 36.99 -1.19
CA PRO A 213 -25.97 36.69 -0.87
C PRO A 213 -26.24 35.20 -0.54
N PRO A 214 -27.30 34.88 0.22
CA PRO A 214 -27.61 33.52 0.64
C PRO A 214 -27.78 32.58 -0.56
N THR A 215 -26.85 31.65 -0.72
CA THR A 215 -26.88 30.60 -1.72
C THR A 215 -27.74 29.43 -1.23
N GLN A 216 -28.62 28.91 -2.08
CA GLN A 216 -29.40 27.72 -1.77
C GLN A 216 -28.49 26.50 -1.60
N PRO A 217 -28.88 25.49 -0.79
CA PRO A 217 -28.05 24.32 -0.59
C PRO A 217 -27.96 23.51 -1.89
N ARG A 218 -26.74 23.19 -2.33
CA ARG A 218 -26.48 22.33 -3.48
C ARG A 218 -26.72 20.87 -3.11
N VAL A 219 -27.45 20.15 -3.93
CA VAL A 219 -27.79 18.75 -3.71
C VAL A 219 -27.16 17.90 -4.80
N THR A 220 -26.46 16.83 -4.40
CA THR A 220 -25.91 15.86 -5.33
C THR A 220 -26.46 14.47 -5.05
N LEU A 221 -26.78 13.75 -6.10
CA LEU A 221 -27.24 12.37 -6.07
C LEU A 221 -26.31 11.52 -6.93
N GLY A 222 -25.84 10.40 -6.40
CA GLY A 222 -25.00 9.45 -7.11
C GLY A 222 -25.52 8.04 -6.95
N LEU A 223 -25.43 7.25 -8.02
CA LEU A 223 -25.72 5.82 -8.02
C LEU A 223 -24.51 5.10 -8.65
N HIS A 224 -23.91 4.17 -7.92
CA HIS A 224 -22.88 3.29 -8.46
C HIS A 224 -23.35 1.84 -8.37
N GLN A 225 -23.18 1.12 -9.47
CA GLN A 225 -23.52 -0.28 -9.58
C GLN A 225 -22.34 -1.04 -10.14
N LYS A 226 -21.94 -2.11 -9.47
CA LYS A 226 -21.00 -3.06 -10.05
C LYS A 226 -21.73 -3.94 -11.09
N LEU A 227 -21.07 -4.16 -12.21
CA LEU A 227 -21.54 -4.89 -13.40
C LEU A 227 -20.48 -5.96 -13.72
N TYR A 228 -20.84 -7.01 -14.46
CA TYR A 228 -19.95 -8.16 -14.73
C TYR A 228 -18.51 -7.82 -15.19
N HIS A 229 -18.33 -6.74 -15.95
CA HIS A 229 -17.04 -6.33 -16.50
C HIS A 229 -16.58 -4.95 -16.00
N GLY A 230 -17.16 -4.43 -14.91
CA GLY A 230 -16.82 -3.09 -14.44
C GLY A 230 -17.78 -2.52 -13.42
N THR A 231 -17.79 -1.20 -13.27
CA THR A 231 -18.74 -0.48 -12.43
C THR A 231 -19.31 0.68 -13.24
N GLY A 232 -20.63 0.70 -13.39
CA GLY A 232 -21.36 1.82 -13.95
C GLY A 232 -21.68 2.82 -12.84
N PHE A 233 -21.69 4.10 -13.17
CA PHE A 233 -22.14 5.12 -12.26
C PHE A 233 -22.89 6.23 -12.97
N VAL A 234 -23.84 6.82 -12.25
CA VAL A 234 -24.62 7.98 -12.67
C VAL A 234 -24.59 8.99 -11.54
N ARG A 235 -24.35 10.26 -11.85
CA ARG A 235 -24.32 11.34 -10.88
C ARG A 235 -25.09 12.54 -11.40
N ALA A 236 -25.95 13.08 -10.57
CA ALA A 236 -26.68 14.31 -10.83
C ALA A 236 -26.32 15.33 -9.76
N ASP A 237 -26.09 16.56 -10.19
CA ASP A 237 -25.72 17.67 -9.34
C ASP A 237 -26.63 18.86 -9.67
N SER A 238 -27.23 19.46 -8.64
CA SER A 238 -28.13 20.61 -8.81
C SER A 238 -27.41 21.88 -9.23
N GLY A 239 -26.10 21.99 -8.95
CA GLY A 239 -25.41 23.28 -9.00
C GLY A 239 -26.06 24.33 -8.10
N ASP A 240 -25.79 25.61 -8.38
CA ASP A 240 -26.35 26.76 -7.67
C ASP A 240 -27.70 27.17 -8.28
N TRP A 241 -28.75 26.46 -7.90
CA TRP A 241 -30.14 26.81 -8.20
C TRP A 241 -30.67 28.00 -7.38
N VAL A 242 -31.62 28.75 -7.97
CA VAL A 242 -32.33 29.86 -7.32
C VAL A 242 -33.84 29.63 -7.51
N PHE A 243 -34.59 29.53 -6.41
CA PHE A 243 -36.05 29.63 -6.47
C PHE A 243 -36.39 31.10 -6.75
N ALA A 244 -36.75 31.42 -7.99
CA ALA A 244 -37.13 32.77 -8.37
C ALA A 244 -38.43 33.18 -7.68
N SER A 245 -38.37 34.08 -6.70
CA SER A 245 -39.45 35.03 -6.46
C SER A 245 -39.33 36.14 -7.51
N GLY A 246 -39.99 35.95 -8.66
CA GLY A 246 -40.17 36.97 -9.69
C GLY A 246 -39.45 36.72 -11.01
N HIS A 247 -40.25 36.40 -12.03
CA HIS A 247 -39.98 36.41 -13.48
C HIS A 247 -39.28 35.18 -14.08
N SER A 248 -40.11 34.34 -14.71
CA SER A 248 -39.78 33.27 -15.63
C SER A 248 -39.19 33.82 -16.95
N GLY A 249 -37.87 33.79 -17.07
CA GLY A 249 -37.13 34.00 -18.33
C GLY A 249 -36.15 32.86 -18.66
N TRP A 250 -36.21 31.74 -17.92
CA TRP A 250 -35.15 30.73 -17.87
C TRP A 250 -34.85 30.02 -19.21
N PHE A 251 -35.80 30.05 -20.17
CA PHE A 251 -35.60 29.45 -21.50
C PHE A 251 -35.43 30.46 -22.65
N SER A 252 -35.80 31.73 -22.50
CA SER A 252 -35.73 32.71 -23.61
C SER A 252 -34.33 33.31 -23.78
N ASP A 253 -33.59 33.51 -22.68
CA ASP A 253 -32.31 34.22 -22.72
C ASP A 253 -31.12 33.33 -23.12
N PHE A 254 -31.28 32.01 -23.04
CA PHE A 254 -30.28 31.04 -23.48
C PHE A 254 -30.05 31.04 -25.00
N SER A 255 -30.97 31.60 -25.78
CA SER A 255 -30.94 31.53 -27.24
C SER A 255 -30.16 32.67 -27.93
N ARG A 256 -29.58 33.62 -27.19
CA ARG A 256 -29.03 34.86 -27.79
C ARG A 256 -27.64 35.32 -27.33
N MET A 257 -26.89 34.54 -26.56
CA MET A 257 -25.50 34.92 -26.24
C MET A 257 -24.52 34.51 -27.34
N ASN A 258 -23.89 35.54 -27.92
CA ASN A 258 -22.94 35.48 -29.01
C ASN A 258 -21.62 34.83 -28.54
N PRO A 259 -21.07 33.80 -29.23
CA PRO A 259 -19.88 33.04 -28.79
C PRO A 259 -18.55 33.84 -28.78
N ASN A 260 -18.58 35.15 -29.04
CA ASN A 260 -17.40 36.01 -29.18
C ASN A 260 -17.26 37.10 -28.10
N MET A 261 -18.02 37.05 -27.00
CA MET A 261 -17.75 37.92 -25.84
C MET A 261 -16.68 37.31 -24.92
N PHE A 262 -15.45 37.39 -25.40
CA PHE A 262 -14.24 37.06 -24.64
C PHE A 262 -14.19 37.81 -23.29
N SER A 263 -13.89 37.05 -22.22
CA SER A 263 -13.29 37.51 -20.94
C SER A 263 -14.20 37.69 -19.69
N ALA A 264 -15.45 37.23 -19.67
CA ALA A 264 -16.33 37.33 -18.48
C ALA A 264 -16.81 35.98 -17.88
N GLU A 265 -16.32 34.83 -18.37
CA GLU A 265 -16.85 33.51 -17.99
C GLU A 265 -15.97 32.80 -16.95
N ALA A 266 -15.85 33.36 -15.75
CA ALA A 266 -15.93 32.48 -14.59
C ALA A 266 -17.42 32.25 -14.37
N PRO A 267 -17.99 31.04 -14.52
CA PRO A 267 -19.36 30.83 -14.11
C PRO A 267 -19.41 31.07 -12.60
N LEU A 268 -19.86 32.27 -12.22
CA LEU A 268 -20.06 32.73 -10.84
C LEU A 268 -21.08 31.86 -10.09
N LYS A 269 -21.82 31.03 -10.83
CA LYS A 269 -22.77 30.02 -10.39
C LYS A 269 -22.41 28.69 -11.02
N THR A 270 -22.35 27.64 -10.22
CA THR A 270 -22.17 26.27 -10.72
C THR A 270 -23.42 25.84 -11.47
N SER A 271 -23.28 25.40 -12.72
CA SER A 271 -24.39 24.88 -13.50
C SER A 271 -24.77 23.47 -13.05
N PRO A 272 -26.05 23.06 -13.15
CA PRO A 272 -26.43 21.68 -12.88
C PRO A 272 -25.71 20.74 -13.84
N THR A 273 -25.26 19.59 -13.33
CA THR A 273 -24.47 18.63 -14.12
C THR A 273 -25.05 17.23 -13.98
N LEU A 274 -25.23 16.54 -15.09
CA LEU A 274 -25.55 15.12 -15.14
C LEU A 274 -24.37 14.37 -15.75
N GLU A 275 -23.89 13.34 -15.08
CA GLU A 275 -22.78 12.52 -15.55
C GLU A 275 -23.17 11.05 -15.54
N LEU A 276 -22.72 10.34 -16.56
CA LEU A 276 -22.83 8.90 -16.70
C LEU A 276 -21.46 8.35 -17.09
N GLY A 277 -21.02 7.29 -16.43
CA GLY A 277 -19.76 6.65 -16.79
C GLY A 277 -19.69 5.17 -16.45
N PHE A 278 -18.70 4.53 -17.04
CA PHE A 278 -18.42 3.11 -16.91
C PHE A 278 -16.91 2.90 -16.79
N ARG A 279 -16.50 2.07 -15.84
CA ARG A 279 -15.08 1.72 -15.63
C ARG A 279 -14.91 0.22 -15.45
N THR A 280 -13.91 -0.36 -16.08
CA THR A 280 -13.72 -1.83 -16.12
C THR A 280 -12.99 -2.40 -14.90
N GLY A 281 -12.45 -1.55 -14.02
CA GLY A 281 -11.75 -1.96 -12.79
C GLY A 281 -12.62 -1.93 -11.53
N SER A 282 -12.23 -2.72 -10.52
CA SER A 282 -12.83 -2.68 -9.19
C SER A 282 -12.40 -1.41 -8.45
N SER A 283 -13.22 -0.39 -8.43
CA SER A 283 -12.98 0.74 -7.54
C SER A 283 -13.57 0.46 -6.17
N GLU A 284 -12.70 0.25 -5.19
CA GLU A 284 -13.07 0.16 -3.78
C GLU A 284 -13.31 1.56 -3.17
N ARG A 285 -12.81 2.62 -3.82
CA ARG A 285 -13.07 3.99 -3.39
C ARG A 285 -14.42 4.50 -3.89
N VAL A 286 -15.17 5.00 -2.91
CA VAL A 286 -16.42 5.73 -3.08
C VAL A 286 -16.05 7.22 -3.22
N PRO A 287 -16.55 7.93 -4.24
CA PRO A 287 -16.19 9.32 -4.50
C PRO A 287 -16.59 10.26 -3.36
N VAL A 288 -15.87 11.38 -3.26
CA VAL A 288 -16.16 12.48 -2.32
C VAL A 288 -16.90 13.59 -3.10
N PRO A 289 -18.13 13.97 -2.75
CA PRO A 289 -18.89 15.01 -3.43
C PRO A 289 -18.38 16.41 -3.05
N GLY A 290 -18.30 17.32 -4.02
CA GLY A 290 -17.69 18.64 -3.88
C GLY A 290 -16.41 18.85 -4.70
N SER A 291 -15.84 17.78 -5.27
CA SER A 291 -14.90 17.91 -6.40
C SER A 291 -15.70 17.95 -7.71
N SER A 292 -15.60 19.04 -8.46
CA SER A 292 -16.12 19.17 -9.83
C SER A 292 -15.22 18.49 -10.85
N ASP A 293 -14.87 17.25 -10.59
CA ASP A 293 -14.28 16.41 -11.61
C ASP A 293 -14.67 15.00 -11.23
N SER A 294 -15.23 14.33 -12.20
CA SER A 294 -15.63 12.95 -12.11
C SER A 294 -15.23 12.30 -13.43
N PRO A 295 -14.71 11.07 -13.40
CA PRO A 295 -14.73 10.06 -12.35
C PRO A 295 -13.36 9.79 -11.72
N GLY A 296 -13.40 9.58 -10.41
CA GLY A 296 -12.23 9.19 -9.62
C GLY A 296 -11.75 10.38 -8.81
N SER A 297 -12.15 10.39 -7.54
CA SER A 297 -11.54 11.17 -6.47
C SER A 297 -10.04 11.35 -6.71
N GLU A 298 -9.60 12.60 -6.92
CA GLU A 298 -8.25 12.98 -7.38
C GLU A 298 -7.94 12.48 -8.81
N SER A 299 -8.31 13.24 -9.87
CA SER A 299 -7.74 13.06 -11.21
C SER A 299 -6.26 13.49 -11.22
N GLY A 300 -5.46 13.05 -12.18
CA GLY A 300 -4.02 13.32 -12.19
C GLY A 300 -3.14 12.15 -11.76
N ILE A 301 -1.84 12.39 -11.75
CA ILE A 301 -0.84 11.44 -11.25
C ILE A 301 -1.02 11.05 -9.76
N ARG A 302 -1.77 11.87 -9.02
CA ARG A 302 -2.19 11.63 -7.63
C ARG A 302 -3.25 10.54 -7.52
N GLY A 303 -4.27 10.59 -8.37
CA GLY A 303 -5.25 9.51 -8.52
C GLY A 303 -4.61 8.18 -8.87
N LEU A 304 -3.61 8.25 -9.76
CA LEU A 304 -2.83 7.09 -10.17
C LEU A 304 -2.10 6.44 -8.98
N ASP A 305 -1.49 7.24 -8.10
CA ASP A 305 -0.80 6.78 -6.88
C ASP A 305 -1.73 6.01 -5.92
N HIS A 306 -2.99 6.40 -5.95
CA HIS A 306 -4.07 5.97 -5.08
C HIS A 306 -4.79 4.71 -5.60
N GLU A 307 -4.91 4.56 -6.91
CA GLU A 307 -5.57 3.44 -7.58
C GLU A 307 -4.64 2.22 -7.76
N LEU A 308 -3.34 2.32 -7.48
CA LEU A 308 -2.35 1.23 -7.64
C LEU A 308 -2.63 -0.03 -6.80
N ASN A 309 -3.55 0.03 -5.83
CA ASN A 309 -3.86 -1.13 -4.99
C ASN A 309 -4.78 -2.15 -5.68
N SER A 310 -5.40 -1.79 -6.82
CA SER A 310 -6.14 -2.75 -7.65
C SER A 310 -5.23 -3.28 -8.76
N SER A 311 -4.56 -4.42 -8.51
CA SER A 311 -3.73 -5.08 -9.53
C SER A 311 -4.59 -5.52 -10.71
N CYS A 312 -4.44 -4.88 -11.87
CA CYS A 312 -5.18 -5.23 -13.07
C CYS A 312 -4.21 -5.60 -14.19
N ASN A 313 -3.93 -6.90 -14.33
CA ASN A 313 -3.11 -7.44 -15.42
C ASN A 313 -3.71 -7.13 -16.80
N HIS A 314 -5.04 -7.07 -16.87
CA HIS A 314 -5.78 -6.62 -18.04
C HIS A 314 -6.06 -5.12 -17.87
N GLY A 315 -5.54 -4.29 -18.78
CA GLY A 315 -5.64 -2.84 -18.69
C GLY A 315 -7.08 -2.35 -18.43
N THR A 316 -7.20 -1.27 -17.67
CA THR A 316 -8.45 -0.66 -17.24
C THR A 316 -8.83 0.49 -18.15
N TRP A 317 -10.09 0.50 -18.55
CA TRP A 317 -10.76 1.59 -19.23
C TRP A 317 -11.72 2.29 -18.27
N ALA A 318 -11.77 3.62 -18.32
CA ALA A 318 -12.82 4.42 -17.72
C ALA A 318 -13.33 5.43 -18.77
N ILE A 319 -14.64 5.43 -18.97
CA ILE A 319 -15.34 6.30 -19.91
C ILE A 319 -16.38 7.06 -19.10
N SER A 320 -16.42 8.38 -19.24
CA SER A 320 -17.53 9.17 -18.71
C SER A 320 -17.99 10.23 -19.70
N ALA A 321 -19.26 10.56 -19.62
CA ALA A 321 -19.89 11.65 -20.34
C ALA A 321 -20.64 12.50 -19.32
N SER A 322 -20.35 13.79 -19.30
CA SER A 322 -21.04 14.77 -18.47
C SER A 322 -21.73 15.80 -19.34
N ALA A 323 -22.98 16.12 -19.01
CA ALA A 323 -23.76 17.15 -19.66
C ALA A 323 -24.14 18.22 -18.63
N THR A 324 -24.03 19.47 -19.05
CA THR A 324 -24.51 20.67 -18.37
C THR A 324 -25.41 21.43 -19.36
N PRO A 325 -26.25 22.37 -18.90
CA PRO A 325 -27.10 23.17 -19.80
C PRO A 325 -26.33 23.88 -20.92
N THR A 326 -25.06 24.20 -20.66
CA THR A 326 -24.19 24.96 -21.56
C THR A 326 -23.19 24.10 -22.32
N SER A 327 -22.83 22.92 -21.80
CA SER A 327 -21.78 22.08 -22.37
C SER A 327 -22.01 20.58 -22.24
N ALA A 328 -21.43 19.84 -23.18
CA ALA A 328 -21.19 18.42 -23.02
C ALA A 328 -19.68 18.16 -22.99
N ALA A 329 -19.23 17.33 -22.06
CA ALA A 329 -17.85 16.86 -21.99
C ALA A 329 -17.81 15.33 -21.96
N GLY A 330 -16.79 14.78 -22.61
CA GLY A 330 -16.48 13.36 -22.63
C GLY A 330 -15.07 13.12 -22.12
N LEU A 331 -14.91 12.05 -21.36
CA LEU A 331 -13.65 11.57 -20.82
C LEU A 331 -13.42 10.12 -21.24
N LEU A 332 -12.21 9.84 -21.71
CA LEU A 332 -11.71 8.51 -21.98
C LEU A 332 -10.36 8.34 -21.29
N ARG A 333 -10.25 7.33 -20.44
CA ARG A 333 -9.04 7.02 -19.69
C ARG A 333 -8.70 5.55 -19.86
N TYR A 334 -7.44 5.27 -20.18
CA TYR A 334 -6.90 3.92 -20.25
C TYR A 334 -5.68 3.83 -19.33
N SER A 335 -5.64 2.83 -18.45
CA SER A 335 -4.49 2.62 -17.57
C SER A 335 -4.08 1.16 -17.48
N LYS A 336 -2.79 0.88 -17.49
CA LYS A 336 -2.25 -0.48 -17.49
C LYS A 336 -0.97 -0.57 -16.65
N ASP A 337 -0.88 -1.63 -15.87
CA ASP A 337 0.35 -1.99 -15.18
C ASP A 337 1.31 -2.71 -16.14
N LEU A 338 2.54 -2.21 -16.22
CA LEU A 338 3.62 -2.78 -17.01
C LEU A 338 4.68 -3.37 -16.09
N ASP A 339 4.94 -4.66 -16.27
CA ASP A 339 6.07 -5.35 -15.68
C ASP A 339 7.30 -5.08 -16.53
N LEU A 340 8.13 -4.13 -16.10
CA LEU A 340 9.35 -3.80 -16.84
C LEU A 340 10.46 -4.80 -16.47
N PRO A 341 11.25 -5.31 -17.43
CA PRO A 341 12.28 -6.34 -17.23
C PRO A 341 13.49 -5.88 -16.39
N PHE A 342 13.46 -4.64 -15.92
CA PHE A 342 14.51 -3.94 -15.16
C PHE A 342 14.12 -3.73 -13.69
N GLN A 343 13.05 -4.39 -13.23
CA GLN A 343 12.56 -4.28 -11.86
C GLN A 343 13.27 -5.27 -10.94
N THR A 344 13.55 -4.85 -9.71
CA THR A 344 14.23 -5.71 -8.73
C THR A 344 13.33 -6.88 -8.36
N PRO A 345 13.77 -8.15 -8.50
CA PRO A 345 12.98 -9.27 -8.02
C PRO A 345 12.76 -9.14 -6.51
N SER A 346 11.57 -9.56 -6.06
CA SER A 346 11.25 -9.67 -4.64
C SER A 346 12.31 -10.53 -3.94
N THR A 347 13.11 -9.90 -3.08
CA THR A 347 14.00 -10.63 -2.18
C THR A 347 13.17 -11.32 -1.10
N SER A 348 13.53 -12.54 -0.69
CA SER A 348 12.81 -13.39 0.27
C SER A 348 12.57 -12.78 1.67
N LEU A 349 13.10 -11.59 1.96
CA LEU A 349 12.82 -10.80 3.16
C LEU A 349 11.64 -9.82 3.02
N ASP A 350 11.15 -9.59 1.80
CA ASP A 350 10.08 -8.64 1.49
C ASP A 350 9.06 -9.29 0.53
N PRO A 351 7.97 -9.90 1.04
CA PRO A 351 6.94 -10.56 0.23
C PRO A 351 5.93 -9.57 -0.39
N GLY A 352 6.34 -8.32 -0.68
CA GLY A 352 5.45 -7.26 -1.16
C GLY A 352 5.63 -6.97 -2.64
N THR A 353 4.55 -7.20 -3.42
CA THR A 353 4.19 -6.71 -4.77
C THR A 353 5.32 -6.34 -5.75
N PRO A 354 5.34 -6.90 -6.98
CA PRO A 354 6.30 -6.49 -8.01
C PRO A 354 6.25 -4.98 -8.21
N SER A 355 7.41 -4.36 -8.46
CA SER A 355 7.52 -2.91 -8.57
C SER A 355 7.01 -2.41 -9.93
N SER A 356 5.74 -2.69 -10.28
CA SER A 356 5.16 -2.39 -11.59
C SER A 356 5.22 -0.89 -11.91
N ALA A 357 5.36 -0.59 -13.20
CA ALA A 357 5.26 0.75 -13.74
C ALA A 357 3.85 0.91 -14.30
N ARG A 358 3.05 1.85 -13.79
CA ARG A 358 1.70 2.07 -14.32
C ARG A 358 1.74 3.18 -15.37
N VAL A 359 1.19 2.91 -16.54
CA VAL A 359 1.02 3.89 -17.62
C VAL A 359 -0.45 4.22 -17.73
N GLU A 360 -0.75 5.50 -17.92
CA GLU A 360 -2.10 5.99 -18.09
C GLU A 360 -2.17 7.03 -19.19
N VAL A 361 -3.22 6.93 -20.00
CA VAL A 361 -3.58 7.91 -21.02
C VAL A 361 -4.96 8.44 -20.69
N GLU A 362 -5.08 9.75 -20.60
CA GLU A 362 -6.34 10.45 -20.37
C GLU A 362 -6.62 11.41 -21.53
N LEU A 363 -7.80 11.29 -22.12
CA LEU A 363 -8.31 12.17 -23.16
C LEU A 363 -9.62 12.76 -22.67
N CYS A 364 -9.73 14.09 -22.68
CA CYS A 364 -10.98 14.77 -22.40
C CYS A 364 -11.29 15.79 -23.48
N SER A 365 -12.56 15.91 -23.83
CA SER A 365 -13.04 16.87 -24.80
C SER A 365 -14.34 17.49 -24.31
N ASN A 366 -14.43 18.81 -24.40
CA ASN A 366 -15.61 19.59 -24.07
C ASN A 366 -16.10 20.37 -25.31
N THR A 367 -17.39 20.64 -25.42
CA THR A 367 -18.00 21.45 -26.48
C THR A 367 -17.51 22.91 -26.47
N PHE A 368 -17.08 23.43 -25.31
CA PHE A 368 -16.46 24.77 -25.18
C PHE A 368 -14.99 24.84 -25.60
N GLN A 369 -14.54 23.95 -26.49
CA GLN A 369 -13.16 23.88 -27.00
C GLN A 369 -12.09 23.44 -26.00
N ASP A 370 -12.41 23.09 -24.75
CA ASP A 370 -11.41 22.46 -23.88
C ASP A 370 -11.15 21.02 -24.33
N ARG A 371 -10.03 20.84 -25.03
CA ARG A 371 -9.47 19.52 -25.38
C ARG A 371 -8.17 19.32 -24.63
N TYR A 372 -8.02 18.12 -24.10
CA TYR A 372 -6.92 17.77 -23.24
C TYR A 372 -6.48 16.33 -23.48
N LEU A 373 -5.17 16.14 -23.51
CA LEU A 373 -4.53 14.84 -23.54
C LEU A 373 -3.47 14.82 -22.45
N ALA A 374 -3.49 13.81 -21.59
CA ALA A 374 -2.43 13.56 -20.64
C ALA A 374 -1.87 12.15 -20.78
N LEU A 375 -0.56 12.06 -20.72
CA LEU A 375 0.20 10.83 -20.66
C LEU A 375 0.92 10.79 -19.32
N ARG A 376 0.59 9.81 -18.49
CA ARG A 376 1.14 9.66 -17.15
C ARG A 376 1.88 8.34 -17.03
N ASN A 377 2.97 8.37 -16.28
CA ASN A 377 3.69 7.17 -15.92
C ASN A 377 4.14 7.24 -14.47
N LEU A 378 3.81 6.21 -13.69
CA LEU A 378 4.14 6.12 -12.28
C LEU A 378 4.98 4.87 -12.02
N TRP A 379 6.18 5.07 -11.49
CA TRP A 379 7.12 4.02 -11.10
C TRP A 379 7.16 3.86 -9.59
N SER A 380 7.24 2.61 -9.13
CA SER A 380 7.52 2.29 -7.73
C SER A 380 9.04 2.14 -7.52
N VAL A 381 9.62 3.06 -6.74
CA VAL A 381 11.05 3.10 -6.41
C VAL A 381 11.26 2.57 -4.99
N GLY A 382 11.00 1.27 -4.82
CA GLY A 382 11.03 0.59 -3.51
C GLY A 382 9.65 0.49 -2.86
N ARG A 383 9.63 0.03 -1.59
CA ARG A 383 8.37 -0.35 -0.90
C ARG A 383 7.43 0.81 -0.59
N PHE A 384 7.98 2.00 -0.35
CA PHE A 384 7.21 3.15 0.14
C PHE A 384 7.45 4.44 -0.63
N ALA A 385 8.25 4.40 -1.71
CA ALA A 385 8.56 5.58 -2.51
C ALA A 385 8.17 5.35 -3.96
N ARG A 386 7.58 6.36 -4.58
CA ARG A 386 7.09 6.33 -5.96
C ARG A 386 7.52 7.62 -6.66
N ILE A 387 7.82 7.51 -7.94
CA ILE A 387 8.21 8.62 -8.80
C ILE A 387 7.32 8.54 -10.02
N GLY A 388 6.70 9.65 -10.38
CA GLY A 388 5.83 9.76 -11.52
C GLY A 388 6.24 10.90 -12.44
N LEU A 389 5.92 10.74 -13.71
CA LEU A 389 6.03 11.78 -14.73
C LEU A 389 4.71 11.88 -15.47
N GLU A 390 4.26 13.10 -15.73
CA GLU A 390 3.06 13.35 -16.51
C GLU A 390 3.33 14.44 -17.54
N VAL A 391 2.96 14.16 -18.79
CA VAL A 391 3.00 15.10 -19.89
C VAL A 391 1.58 15.45 -20.26
N GLY A 392 1.30 16.73 -20.26
CA GLY A 392 -0.02 17.29 -20.36
C GLY A 392 -0.16 18.26 -21.50
N MET A 393 -1.15 18.05 -22.35
CA MET A 393 -1.41 18.89 -23.51
C MET A 393 -2.84 19.40 -23.45
N SER A 394 -2.99 20.71 -23.42
CA SER A 394 -4.25 21.42 -23.67
C SER A 394 -4.14 22.15 -25.02
N LEU A 395 -5.26 22.63 -25.57
CA LEU A 395 -5.23 23.52 -26.75
C LEU A 395 -4.35 24.76 -26.54
N HIS A 396 -4.17 25.16 -25.28
CA HIS A 396 -3.50 26.41 -24.94
C HIS A 396 -2.13 26.23 -24.32
N ASN A 397 -1.85 25.11 -23.64
CA ASN A 397 -0.64 24.97 -22.84
C ASN A 397 -0.09 23.54 -22.89
N LEU A 398 1.24 23.44 -22.79
CA LEU A 398 2.00 22.20 -22.64
C LEU A 398 2.64 22.15 -21.25
N HIS A 399 2.34 21.07 -20.52
CA HIS A 399 2.75 20.83 -19.15
C HIS A 399 3.60 19.57 -19.03
N LEU A 400 4.60 19.62 -18.16
CA LEU A 400 5.36 18.47 -17.71
C LEU A 400 5.37 18.48 -16.20
N SER A 401 4.71 17.52 -15.55
CA SER A 401 4.73 17.39 -14.10
C SER A 401 5.64 16.27 -13.65
N VAL A 402 6.43 16.54 -12.61
CA VAL A 402 7.21 15.52 -11.89
C VAL A 402 6.53 15.28 -10.55
N TYR A 403 6.24 14.02 -10.26
CA TYR A 403 5.60 13.58 -9.04
C TYR A 403 6.54 12.72 -8.21
N TRP A 404 6.53 12.92 -6.91
CA TRP A 404 7.21 12.06 -5.96
C TRP A 404 6.30 11.82 -4.76
N SER A 405 6.18 10.57 -4.33
CA SER A 405 5.49 10.26 -3.07
C SER A 405 6.30 9.30 -2.22
N ARG A 406 6.35 9.57 -0.91
CA ARG A 406 6.95 8.68 0.08
C ARG A 406 6.26 8.77 1.43
N LEU A 407 5.78 7.65 1.95
CA LEU A 407 5.25 7.53 3.33
C LEU A 407 4.20 8.61 3.70
N GLY A 408 3.32 8.96 2.76
CA GLY A 408 2.28 9.99 2.96
C GLY A 408 2.74 11.43 2.66
N GLN A 409 4.02 11.66 2.35
CA GLN A 409 4.50 12.93 1.80
C GLN A 409 4.43 12.88 0.28
N ARG A 410 3.86 13.91 -0.36
CA ARG A 410 3.70 14.01 -1.81
C ARG A 410 4.21 15.34 -2.31
N LEU A 411 4.98 15.31 -3.38
CA LEU A 411 5.51 16.48 -4.05
C LEU A 411 5.11 16.41 -5.53
N SER A 412 4.41 17.43 -6.03
CA SER A 412 4.08 17.60 -7.45
C SER A 412 4.65 18.90 -7.98
N VAL A 413 5.48 18.84 -9.01
CA VAL A 413 6.09 20.02 -9.64
C VAL A 413 5.66 20.10 -11.10
N PRO A 414 4.50 20.74 -11.41
CA PRO A 414 4.10 21.02 -12.78
C PRO A 414 4.94 22.15 -13.41
N LEU A 415 5.63 21.84 -14.50
CA LEU A 415 6.41 22.77 -15.30
C LEU A 415 5.58 23.17 -16.54
N LEU A 416 5.32 24.46 -16.72
CA LEU A 416 4.78 25.00 -17.97
C LEU A 416 5.92 25.12 -18.98
N ILE A 417 5.88 24.30 -20.03
CA ILE A 417 6.93 24.25 -21.05
C ILE A 417 6.67 25.28 -22.14
N ALA A 418 5.45 25.33 -22.68
CA ALA A 418 5.14 26.20 -23.81
C ALA A 418 3.66 26.63 -23.80
N PRO A 419 3.37 27.93 -23.98
CA PRO A 419 2.04 28.43 -24.30
C PRO A 419 1.71 28.23 -25.80
N ARG A 420 0.44 28.35 -26.17
CA ARG A 420 -0.14 28.08 -27.50
C ARG A 420 0.69 28.60 -28.68
N ALA A 421 1.26 29.80 -28.55
CA ALA A 421 2.04 30.45 -29.59
C ALA A 421 3.34 29.70 -29.96
N LEU A 422 3.87 28.88 -29.05
CA LEU A 422 5.14 28.15 -29.18
C LEU A 422 4.94 26.64 -29.35
N ILE A 423 3.68 26.16 -29.46
CA ILE A 423 3.39 24.74 -29.66
C ILE A 423 3.64 24.37 -31.13
N GLY A 424 4.89 24.03 -31.44
CA GLY A 424 5.28 23.40 -32.69
C GLY A 424 5.33 21.86 -32.58
N PRO A 425 5.26 21.12 -33.70
CA PRO A 425 5.35 19.65 -33.70
C PRO A 425 6.69 19.15 -33.13
N SER A 426 7.77 19.91 -33.31
CA SER A 426 9.08 19.62 -32.73
C SER A 426 9.09 19.74 -31.21
N VAL A 427 8.47 20.80 -30.66
CA VAL A 427 8.36 21.01 -29.21
C VAL A 427 7.53 19.90 -28.58
N LEU A 428 6.42 19.52 -29.22
CA LEU A 428 5.60 18.39 -28.77
C LEU A 428 6.37 17.07 -28.76
N PHE A 429 7.11 16.79 -29.83
CA PHE A 429 7.91 15.57 -29.93
C PHE A 429 8.99 15.53 -28.85
N TRP A 430 9.77 16.59 -28.68
CA TRP A 430 10.86 16.61 -27.71
C TRP A 430 10.36 16.69 -26.26
N ALA A 431 9.36 17.52 -25.97
CA ALA A 431 8.79 17.62 -24.62
C ALA A 431 8.08 16.33 -24.19
N GLY A 432 7.49 15.58 -25.14
CA GLY A 432 6.94 14.26 -24.89
C GLY A 432 8.03 13.19 -24.79
N ALA A 433 8.83 12.99 -25.83
CA ALA A 433 9.75 11.85 -25.93
C ALA A 433 10.95 11.94 -24.98
N LEU A 434 11.56 13.13 -24.83
CA LEU A 434 12.80 13.31 -24.07
C LEU A 434 12.69 12.89 -22.59
N PRO A 435 11.65 13.29 -21.82
CA PRO A 435 11.55 12.86 -20.42
C PRO A 435 11.40 11.34 -20.28
N PHE A 436 10.56 10.70 -21.09
CA PHE A 436 10.36 9.24 -21.00
C PHE A 436 11.59 8.46 -21.47
N VAL A 437 12.23 8.86 -22.58
CA VAL A 437 13.46 8.22 -23.08
C VAL A 437 14.62 8.43 -22.11
N GLY A 438 14.77 9.63 -21.56
CA GLY A 438 15.79 9.93 -20.57
C GLY A 438 15.65 9.10 -19.29
N LEU A 439 14.41 8.91 -18.82
CA LEU A 439 14.13 8.07 -17.66
C LEU A 439 14.36 6.58 -17.94
N ALA A 440 13.96 6.10 -19.12
CA ALA A 440 14.27 4.74 -19.55
C ALA A 440 15.80 4.51 -19.63
N ALA A 441 16.55 5.44 -20.22
CA ALA A 441 18.01 5.35 -20.33
C ALA A 441 18.70 5.38 -18.95
N LEU A 442 18.24 6.25 -18.04
CA LEU A 442 18.76 6.33 -16.68
C LEU A 442 18.53 5.01 -15.92
N GLN A 443 17.34 4.42 -16.07
CA GLN A 443 17.01 3.13 -15.47
C GLN A 443 17.92 2.02 -16.00
N LEU A 444 18.06 1.90 -17.32
CA LEU A 444 18.97 0.94 -17.96
C LEU A 444 20.42 1.09 -17.47
N GLY A 445 20.88 2.33 -17.33
CA GLY A 445 22.21 2.65 -16.80
C GLY A 445 22.38 2.23 -15.33
N LEU A 446 21.40 2.53 -14.48
CA LEU A 446 21.41 2.13 -13.06
C LEU A 446 21.35 0.61 -12.89
N ASP A 447 20.56 -0.07 -13.72
CA ASP A 447 20.43 -1.52 -13.70
C ASP A 447 21.69 -2.24 -14.15
N HIS A 448 22.31 -1.77 -15.23
CA HIS A 448 23.60 -2.28 -15.68
C HIS A 448 24.65 -2.17 -14.57
N ARG A 449 24.70 -1.02 -13.88
CA ARG A 449 25.58 -0.80 -12.72
C ARG A 449 25.25 -1.75 -11.57
N ARG A 450 23.97 -1.98 -11.27
CA ARG A 450 23.54 -2.92 -10.21
C ARG A 450 23.89 -4.36 -10.53
N ARG A 451 23.68 -4.80 -11.78
CA ARG A 451 24.03 -6.15 -12.26
C ARG A 451 25.53 -6.39 -12.17
N ARG A 452 26.35 -5.42 -12.60
CA ARG A 452 27.81 -5.47 -12.44
C ARG A 452 28.23 -5.56 -10.96
N ARG A 453 27.64 -4.76 -10.08
CA ARG A 453 27.94 -4.84 -8.63
C ARG A 453 27.50 -6.18 -8.02
N ARG A 454 26.40 -6.78 -8.49
CA ARG A 454 25.95 -8.10 -8.03
C ARG A 454 26.88 -9.21 -8.49
N SER A 455 27.33 -9.19 -9.76
CA SER A 455 28.30 -10.17 -10.28
C SER A 455 29.67 -10.05 -9.61
N GLU A 456 30.11 -8.83 -9.30
CA GLU A 456 31.32 -8.61 -8.51
C GLU A 456 31.17 -9.13 -7.07
N ARG A 457 30.00 -8.92 -6.43
CA ARG A 457 29.72 -9.43 -5.08
C ARG A 457 29.60 -10.95 -5.05
N SER A 458 29.01 -11.60 -6.05
CA SER A 458 28.93 -13.05 -6.12
C SER A 458 30.30 -13.67 -6.36
N ARG A 459 31.12 -13.09 -7.24
CA ARG A 459 32.53 -13.49 -7.42
C ARG A 459 33.35 -13.35 -6.13
N ARG A 460 33.20 -12.24 -5.40
CA ARG A 460 33.84 -12.05 -4.09
C ARG A 460 33.34 -13.03 -3.03
N ARG A 461 32.07 -13.47 -3.09
CA ARG A 461 31.52 -14.50 -2.19
C ARG A 461 32.06 -15.89 -2.53
N ALA A 462 32.13 -16.25 -3.81
CA ALA A 462 32.74 -17.50 -4.26
C ALA A 462 34.22 -17.58 -3.83
N ALA A 463 35.00 -16.52 -4.08
CA ALA A 463 36.40 -16.44 -3.65
C ALA A 463 36.58 -16.50 -2.11
N ARG A 464 35.62 -16.00 -1.33
CA ARG A 464 35.65 -16.13 0.15
C ARG A 464 35.32 -17.54 0.64
N VAL A 465 34.48 -18.29 -0.08
CA VAL A 465 34.17 -19.68 0.23
C VAL A 465 35.37 -20.57 -0.09
N GLU A 466 36.03 -20.33 -1.23
CA GLU A 466 37.29 -21.00 -1.60
C GLU A 466 38.44 -20.67 -0.63
N ALA A 467 38.52 -19.45 -0.12
CA ALA A 467 39.51 -19.10 0.91
C ALA A 467 39.17 -19.66 2.32
N ALA A 468 37.94 -20.11 2.54
CA ALA A 468 37.50 -20.69 3.82
C ALA A 468 37.77 -22.20 3.91
N THR A 469 37.84 -22.92 2.78
CA THR A 469 38.19 -24.35 2.76
C THR A 469 39.64 -24.59 3.23
N GLY A 470 40.58 -23.70 2.90
CA GLY A 470 41.95 -23.76 3.43
C GLY A 470 42.07 -23.50 4.94
N LYS A 471 41.13 -22.78 5.54
CA LYS A 471 41.09 -22.51 7.00
C LYS A 471 40.39 -23.62 7.80
N ALA A 472 39.63 -24.50 7.13
CA ALA A 472 38.88 -25.57 7.77
C ALA A 472 39.82 -26.59 8.45
N ASN A 473 40.97 -26.91 7.84
CA ASN A 473 41.92 -27.90 8.38
C ASN A 473 42.54 -27.45 9.71
N MET A 474 42.85 -26.15 9.87
CA MET A 474 43.41 -25.61 11.11
C MET A 474 42.37 -25.57 12.24
N VAL A 475 41.10 -25.29 11.91
CA VAL A 475 39.99 -25.29 12.87
C VAL A 475 39.67 -26.72 13.32
N THR A 476 39.70 -27.69 12.42
CA THR A 476 39.52 -29.12 12.75
C THR A 476 40.62 -29.62 13.69
N ALA A 477 41.89 -29.27 13.44
CA ALA A 477 43.01 -29.65 14.31
C ALA A 477 42.86 -29.10 15.74
N ARG A 478 42.41 -27.85 15.87
CA ARG A 478 42.16 -27.23 17.18
C ARG A 478 41.01 -27.91 17.92
N HIS A 479 39.89 -28.17 17.26
CA HIS A 479 38.76 -28.85 17.91
C HIS A 479 39.05 -30.30 18.29
N ARG A 480 39.90 -31.00 17.52
CA ARG A 480 40.40 -32.33 17.88
C ARG A 480 41.20 -32.29 19.19
N TYR A 481 42.07 -31.29 19.35
CA TYR A 481 42.82 -31.09 20.60
C TYR A 481 41.92 -30.74 21.78
N GLU A 482 40.96 -29.83 21.59
CA GLU A 482 39.99 -29.46 22.63
C GLU A 482 39.13 -30.66 23.08
N ALA A 483 38.66 -31.47 22.14
CA ALA A 483 37.91 -32.70 22.44
C ALA A 483 38.77 -33.73 23.19
N GLY A 484 40.03 -33.92 22.77
CA GLY A 484 40.98 -34.81 23.44
C GLY A 484 41.25 -34.42 24.91
N ASN A 485 41.34 -33.13 25.21
CA ASN A 485 41.50 -32.68 26.59
C ASN A 485 40.27 -33.02 27.44
N VAL A 486 39.06 -32.86 26.88
CA VAL A 486 37.81 -33.19 27.58
C VAL A 486 37.68 -34.69 27.80
N THR A 487 38.06 -35.54 26.84
CA THR A 487 38.00 -37.00 27.02
C THR A 487 38.94 -37.46 28.14
N VAL A 488 40.15 -36.90 28.23
CA VAL A 488 41.10 -37.21 29.32
C VAL A 488 40.52 -36.83 30.69
N LEU A 489 39.87 -35.66 30.80
CA LEU A 489 39.23 -35.22 32.04
C LEU A 489 38.05 -36.12 32.46
N LEU A 490 37.29 -36.63 31.50
CA LEU A 490 36.10 -37.44 31.76
C LEU A 490 36.41 -38.93 31.99
N ALA A 491 37.53 -39.44 31.47
CA ALA A 491 37.87 -40.86 31.47
C ALA A 491 37.75 -41.52 32.85
N GLN A 492 38.36 -40.92 33.89
CA GLN A 492 38.38 -41.49 35.23
C GLN A 492 36.98 -41.61 35.86
N ALA A 493 36.14 -40.59 35.68
CA ALA A 493 34.77 -40.60 36.21
C ALA A 493 33.87 -41.58 35.45
N VAL A 494 34.02 -41.64 34.12
CA VAL A 494 33.24 -42.51 33.24
C VAL A 494 33.59 -43.98 33.45
N GLU A 495 34.86 -44.34 33.58
CA GLU A 495 35.27 -45.73 33.83
C GLU A 495 34.71 -46.27 35.15
N GLY A 496 34.73 -45.46 36.22
CA GLY A 496 34.14 -45.84 37.50
C GLY A 496 32.62 -46.06 37.39
N ARG A 497 31.95 -45.20 36.60
CA ARG A 497 30.51 -45.27 36.34
C ARG A 497 30.13 -46.51 35.52
N GLN A 498 30.84 -46.74 34.41
CA GLN A 498 30.60 -47.88 33.53
C GLN A 498 30.88 -49.22 34.22
N LYS A 499 31.93 -49.34 35.04
CA LYS A 499 32.20 -50.57 35.81
C LYS A 499 31.04 -50.91 36.76
N ARG A 500 30.47 -49.91 37.43
CA ARG A 500 29.28 -50.09 38.29
C ARG A 500 28.06 -50.50 37.47
N GLN A 501 27.79 -49.81 36.37
CA GLN A 501 26.68 -50.16 35.47
C GLN A 501 26.83 -51.58 34.90
N MET A 502 28.04 -52.00 34.56
CA MET A 502 28.33 -53.35 34.08
C MET A 502 27.99 -54.43 35.11
N THR A 503 28.33 -54.22 36.39
CA THR A 503 27.97 -55.16 37.47
C THR A 503 26.46 -55.22 37.75
N LEU A 504 25.76 -54.11 37.52
CA LEU A 504 24.31 -53.99 37.76
C LEU A 504 23.46 -54.38 36.54
N GLY A 505 24.09 -54.76 35.41
CA GLY A 505 23.38 -55.02 34.16
C GLY A 505 22.71 -53.77 33.55
N GLY A 506 23.26 -52.59 33.82
CA GLY A 506 22.80 -51.31 33.27
C GLY A 506 23.30 -51.03 31.84
N LEU A 507 23.17 -49.78 31.40
CA LEU A 507 23.60 -49.36 30.06
C LEU A 507 25.11 -49.05 30.05
N VAL A 508 25.86 -49.77 29.22
CA VAL A 508 27.31 -49.60 29.04
C VAL A 508 27.60 -49.36 27.57
N ILE A 509 28.41 -48.34 27.27
CA ILE A 509 28.83 -48.04 25.89
C ILE A 509 30.16 -48.75 25.64
N LEU A 510 30.18 -49.67 24.67
CA LEU A 510 31.34 -50.47 24.31
C LEU A 510 32.27 -49.73 23.33
N SER A 511 31.68 -49.09 22.32
CA SER A 511 32.41 -48.37 21.28
C SER A 511 31.50 -47.33 20.63
N ALA A 512 31.98 -46.10 20.45
CA ALA A 512 31.25 -45.08 19.71
C ALA A 512 32.16 -44.32 18.76
N LYS A 513 31.83 -44.36 17.46
CA LYS A 513 32.61 -43.75 16.39
C LYS A 513 31.77 -42.78 15.57
N TYR A 514 32.31 -41.58 15.33
CA TYR A 514 31.64 -40.53 14.57
C TYR A 514 32.46 -40.19 13.32
N GLY A 515 31.89 -40.39 12.14
CA GLY A 515 32.63 -40.19 10.89
C GLY A 515 31.78 -40.31 9.63
N VAL A 516 32.44 -40.24 8.48
CA VAL A 516 31.77 -40.40 7.18
C VAL A 516 31.59 -41.91 6.91
N PRO A 517 30.37 -42.38 6.61
CA PRO A 517 30.13 -43.79 6.29
C PRO A 517 30.85 -44.17 4.98
N SER A 518 31.48 -45.35 4.95
CA SER A 518 32.03 -45.94 3.72
C SER A 518 30.93 -46.62 2.90
N GLU A 519 31.19 -46.89 1.62
CA GLU A 519 30.21 -47.50 0.69
C GLU A 519 29.74 -48.90 1.15
N ASP A 520 30.54 -49.61 1.93
CA ASP A 520 30.21 -50.92 2.53
C ASP A 520 29.40 -50.84 3.84
N GLY A 521 28.91 -49.65 4.22
CA GLY A 521 28.15 -49.44 5.47
C GLY A 521 29.01 -49.52 6.75
N THR A 522 30.32 -49.71 6.63
CA THR A 522 31.27 -49.61 7.76
C THR A 522 31.88 -48.22 7.82
N LEU A 523 32.18 -47.72 9.02
CA LEU A 523 32.90 -46.45 9.17
C LEU A 523 34.35 -46.62 8.70
N SER A 524 34.80 -45.74 7.81
CA SER A 524 36.16 -45.76 7.25
C SER A 524 37.23 -45.72 8.36
N THR A 525 38.14 -46.68 8.42
CA THR A 525 39.17 -46.70 9.48
C THR A 525 40.32 -45.77 9.10
N GLY A 526 40.47 -44.64 9.81
CA GLY A 526 41.54 -43.67 9.56
C GLY A 526 41.34 -42.31 10.23
N GLU A 527 42.08 -41.30 9.77
CA GLU A 527 42.11 -39.93 10.32
C GLU A 527 40.77 -39.17 10.18
N GLN A 528 39.80 -39.71 9.41
CA GLN A 528 38.47 -39.14 9.18
C GLN A 528 37.38 -39.72 10.10
N VAL A 529 37.75 -40.35 11.20
CA VAL A 529 36.82 -40.82 12.24
C VAL A 529 37.24 -40.30 13.61
N ALA A 530 36.27 -39.71 14.31
CA ALA A 530 36.40 -39.30 15.70
C ALA A 530 35.96 -40.46 16.61
N ASP A 531 36.86 -40.91 17.48
CA ASP A 531 36.50 -41.79 18.60
C ASP A 531 35.87 -40.94 19.71
N VAL A 532 34.61 -41.25 20.03
CA VAL A 532 33.76 -40.49 20.94
C VAL A 532 33.19 -41.35 22.06
N THR A 533 33.78 -42.54 22.27
CA THR A 533 33.31 -43.54 23.23
C THR A 533 33.16 -42.98 24.65
N ILE A 534 34.21 -42.32 25.16
CA ILE A 534 34.22 -41.73 26.51
C ILE A 534 33.25 -40.54 26.61
N GLY A 535 33.21 -39.70 25.57
CA GLY A 535 32.32 -38.53 25.53
C GLY A 535 30.85 -38.94 25.53
N LEU A 536 30.49 -39.97 24.78
CA LEU A 536 29.12 -40.49 24.74
C LEU A 536 28.76 -41.18 26.05
N ALA A 537 29.68 -41.94 26.63
CA ALA A 537 29.48 -42.63 27.90
C ALA A 537 29.28 -41.68 29.08
N ALA A 538 29.90 -40.51 29.04
CA ALA A 538 29.69 -39.45 30.03
C ALA A 538 28.26 -38.90 30.03
N LEU A 539 27.55 -39.00 28.90
CA LEU A 539 26.18 -38.50 28.73
C LEU A 539 25.11 -39.51 29.22
N VAL A 540 25.50 -40.70 29.69
CA VAL A 540 24.55 -41.66 30.26
C VAL A 540 24.06 -41.13 31.61
N ASP A 541 22.74 -41.05 31.77
CA ASP A 541 22.09 -40.63 33.00
C ASP A 541 21.86 -41.84 33.90
N ASP A 542 22.56 -41.89 35.04
CA ASP A 542 22.37 -42.93 36.06
C ASP A 542 21.40 -42.49 37.18
N SER A 543 20.38 -41.69 36.86
CA SER A 543 19.45 -41.26 37.92
C SER A 543 18.69 -42.46 38.48
N PRO A 544 18.43 -42.51 39.80
CA PRO A 544 17.71 -43.62 40.43
C PRO A 544 16.20 -43.61 40.15
N ASP A 545 15.73 -42.80 39.20
CA ASP A 545 14.33 -42.71 38.83
C ASP A 545 13.87 -43.98 38.08
N ALA A 546 12.55 -44.25 38.15
CA ALA A 546 11.90 -45.49 37.72
C ALA A 546 12.09 -45.93 36.23
N ARG A 547 12.87 -45.19 35.42
CA ARG A 547 13.18 -45.49 34.01
C ARG A 547 14.52 -46.18 33.79
N GLY A 548 15.38 -46.30 34.80
CA GLY A 548 16.70 -46.94 34.67
C GLY A 548 17.72 -46.10 33.89
N PRO A 549 18.98 -46.59 33.74
CA PRO A 549 20.03 -45.84 33.07
C PRO A 549 19.71 -45.66 31.58
N ALA A 550 19.66 -44.40 31.14
CA ALA A 550 19.29 -44.05 29.78
C ALA A 550 20.20 -42.95 29.21
N LEU A 551 20.34 -42.95 27.90
CA LEU A 551 21.04 -41.92 27.12
C LEU A 551 20.06 -41.35 26.11
N SER A 552 19.85 -40.03 26.13
CA SER A 552 19.02 -39.34 25.14
C SER A 552 19.75 -38.13 24.56
N ILE A 553 19.95 -38.15 23.24
CA ILE A 553 20.43 -37.02 22.46
C ILE A 553 19.28 -36.57 21.56
N PRO A 554 18.66 -35.40 21.82
CA PRO A 554 17.47 -34.98 21.10
C PRO A 554 17.78 -34.59 19.65
N ARG A 555 16.77 -34.74 18.78
CA ARG A 555 16.85 -34.38 17.36
C ARG A 555 17.27 -32.91 17.18
N GLY A 556 18.13 -32.64 16.20
CA GLY A 556 18.59 -31.30 15.86
C GLY A 556 19.87 -30.86 16.57
N VAL A 557 20.30 -31.55 17.63
CA VAL A 557 21.60 -31.31 18.25
C VAL A 557 22.71 -31.75 17.31
N ARG A 558 23.71 -30.87 17.10
CA ARG A 558 24.88 -31.21 16.31
C ARG A 558 25.83 -32.06 17.16
N LYS A 559 25.93 -33.36 16.86
CA LYS A 559 26.77 -34.30 17.61
C LYS A 559 28.24 -33.88 17.69
N SER A 560 28.77 -33.18 16.68
CA SER A 560 30.14 -32.65 16.70
C SER A 560 30.42 -31.54 17.72
N ARG A 561 29.39 -31.01 18.41
CA ARG A 561 29.52 -30.00 19.46
C ARG A 561 29.34 -30.57 20.88
N LEU A 562 29.14 -31.87 21.00
CA LEU A 562 29.05 -32.53 22.31
C LEU A 562 30.43 -32.57 22.98
N PRO A 563 30.50 -32.56 24.32
CA PRO A 563 31.77 -32.64 25.03
C PRO A 563 32.50 -33.94 24.69
N GLY A 564 33.77 -33.84 24.29
CA GLY A 564 34.57 -34.97 23.81
C GLY A 564 34.33 -35.37 22.35
N PHE A 565 33.47 -34.65 21.61
CA PHE A 565 33.25 -34.85 20.18
C PHE A 565 33.96 -33.78 19.37
N TRP A 566 34.35 -34.12 18.14
CA TRP A 566 34.85 -33.19 17.13
C TRP A 566 34.38 -33.60 15.74
N ASP A 567 34.52 -32.70 14.77
CA ASP A 567 34.08 -32.94 13.39
C ASP A 567 35.26 -33.37 12.49
N PRO A 568 35.34 -34.65 12.06
CA PRO A 568 36.43 -35.12 11.22
C PRO A 568 36.35 -34.70 9.75
N ALA A 569 35.18 -34.26 9.26
CA ALA A 569 34.99 -33.91 7.85
C ALA A 569 33.95 -32.78 7.71
N PRO A 570 34.32 -31.51 7.93
CA PRO A 570 33.40 -30.38 7.86
C PRO A 570 32.72 -30.29 6.49
N GLY A 571 31.39 -30.16 6.48
CA GLY A 571 30.61 -30.00 5.24
C GLY A 571 30.20 -31.32 4.54
N ARG A 572 30.65 -32.48 5.03
CA ARG A 572 30.10 -33.79 4.63
C ARG A 572 29.10 -34.29 5.66
N ASP A 573 28.23 -35.20 5.25
CA ASP A 573 27.32 -35.89 6.16
C ASP A 573 28.07 -36.98 6.93
N LYS A 574 27.83 -37.03 8.26
CA LYS A 574 28.48 -37.96 9.20
C LYS A 574 27.43 -38.74 9.97
N VAL A 575 27.78 -39.97 10.29
CA VAL A 575 26.97 -40.90 11.08
C VAL A 575 27.70 -41.19 12.40
N LEU A 576 26.93 -41.34 13.47
CA LEU A 576 27.42 -41.85 14.76
C LEU A 576 26.99 -43.32 14.86
N ARG A 577 27.97 -44.22 14.93
CA ARG A 577 27.77 -45.64 15.22
C ARG A 577 28.09 -45.90 16.67
N VAL A 578 27.16 -46.56 17.38
CA VAL A 578 27.29 -46.86 18.81
C VAL A 578 27.05 -48.34 19.03
N GLU A 579 28.00 -48.99 19.65
CA GLU A 579 27.91 -50.36 20.14
C GLU A 579 27.75 -50.28 21.66
N TYR A 580 26.66 -50.84 22.18
CA TYR A 580 26.31 -50.73 23.59
C TYR A 580 25.86 -52.08 24.14
N SER A 581 25.90 -52.24 25.46
CA SER A 581 25.36 -53.38 26.17
C SER A 581 24.34 -52.90 27.20
N PHE A 582 23.16 -53.52 27.23
CA PHE A 582 22.12 -53.27 28.22
C PHE A 582 21.60 -54.60 28.74
N ARG A 583 21.56 -54.78 30.07
CA ARG A 583 21.15 -56.05 30.72
C ARG A 583 21.90 -57.28 30.18
N GLY A 584 23.16 -57.11 29.78
CA GLY A 584 24.01 -58.19 29.25
C GLY A 584 23.82 -58.51 27.77
N VAL A 585 22.88 -57.85 27.07
CA VAL A 585 22.70 -58.00 25.61
C VAL A 585 23.43 -56.87 24.91
N ALA A 586 24.29 -57.19 23.93
CA ALA A 586 25.00 -56.21 23.12
C ALA A 586 24.24 -55.94 21.81
N ASP A 587 24.17 -54.67 21.42
CA ASP A 587 23.48 -54.23 20.21
C ASP A 587 24.19 -53.01 19.58
N VAL A 588 23.90 -52.74 18.31
CA VAL A 588 24.56 -51.70 17.50
C VAL A 588 23.52 -50.80 16.85
N ILE A 589 23.67 -49.49 17.02
CA ILE A 589 22.81 -48.49 16.39
C ILE A 589 23.63 -47.46 15.60
N GLU A 590 23.11 -47.09 14.42
CA GLU A 590 23.69 -46.06 13.56
C GLU A 590 22.69 -44.92 13.39
N VAL A 591 23.13 -43.69 13.68
CA VAL A 591 22.25 -42.51 13.69
C VAL A 591 22.96 -41.32 13.03
N GLY A 592 22.27 -40.61 12.14
CA GLY A 592 22.78 -39.44 11.45
C GLY A 592 23.22 -38.30 12.39
N GLY A 593 24.05 -37.38 11.90
CA GLY A 593 24.69 -36.33 12.70
C GLY A 593 23.75 -35.35 13.44
N ARG A 594 22.46 -35.30 13.08
CA ARG A 594 21.41 -34.49 13.74
C ARG A 594 20.17 -35.28 14.12
N GLU A 595 20.20 -36.59 13.90
CA GLU A 595 19.10 -37.47 14.28
C GLU A 595 19.18 -37.80 15.76
N GLU A 596 18.01 -38.12 16.32
CA GLU A 596 17.85 -38.46 17.73
C GLU A 596 18.46 -39.82 18.04
N LEU A 597 19.18 -39.91 19.17
CA LEU A 597 19.71 -41.17 19.70
C LEU A 597 19.12 -41.39 21.09
N ILE A 598 18.39 -42.48 21.26
CA ILE A 598 17.86 -42.91 22.56
C ILE A 598 18.35 -44.33 22.81
N LEU A 599 19.02 -44.55 23.95
CA LEU A 599 19.45 -45.87 24.42
C LEU A 599 19.01 -46.08 25.88
N PRO A 600 18.52 -47.29 26.26
CA PRO A 600 18.11 -48.37 25.36
C PRO A 600 16.91 -47.95 24.49
N PRO A 601 16.75 -48.53 23.28
CA PRO A 601 15.59 -48.24 22.43
C PRO A 601 14.30 -48.58 23.17
N GLN A 602 13.32 -47.68 23.11
CA GLN A 602 11.99 -47.97 23.65
C GLN A 602 11.34 -49.05 22.78
N ALA A 603 10.97 -50.18 23.40
CA ALA A 603 10.29 -51.28 22.73
C ALA A 603 8.89 -50.89 22.25
#